data_AF-A0A7V2VHC7-F1
#
_entry.id   AF-A0A7V2VHC7-F1
#
_cell.length_a   1.000
_cell.length_b   1.000
_cell.length_c   1.000
_cell.angle_alpha   90.00
_cell.angle_beta   90.00
_cell.angle_gamma   90.00
#
_symmetry.space_group_name_H-M   'P 1'
#
loop_
_entity.id
_entity.type
_entity.pdbx_description
1 polymer ?
#
loop_
_entity_poly.entity_id
_entity_poly.type
_entity_poly.pdbx_seq_one_letter_code
_entity_poly.pdbx_strand_id
1 'polypeptide(L)'
;MKNRTTTFCPRCGTETEEAKIAGRVRQACPACGFVLYRNPVPGAGVLVEMETGIVLVQRGQPPFVGWWALPAGYIEADESVEQAAVRECQEETGLEVELLELFGVYSFPEGPVQPGLIIFYRARPVGGELRAGDDAQDARVFPPDDLPEQLAFRTHRQVLARWTRSRSPESHTGAPDILIREARAADEARILELLPLIPQNAGLSDPAKRAAAQRFRESLALDVLVAEVDGRAVGFLALSFVPVLSGLRALIDDMAVDPKCQRQGIGAALLEAAIQRADQRSATHLLVDTSRGDAAAREFYQACGFEAGGIAPLRIR
;
A
#
# COMPACT_ATOMS: atom_id res chain seq x y z
N MET A 1 9.12 31.95 -0.61
CA MET A 1 9.18 32.67 -1.90
C MET A 1 7.85 32.51 -2.61
N LYS A 2 7.26 33.60 -3.11
CA LYS A 2 5.96 33.58 -3.81
C LYS A 2 6.09 32.77 -5.11
N ASN A 3 5.31 31.70 -5.21
CA ASN A 3 5.26 30.83 -6.38
C ASN A 3 4.76 31.65 -7.59
N ARG A 4 5.59 31.90 -8.61
CA ARG A 4 5.23 32.74 -9.76
C ARG A 4 4.10 32.06 -10.55
N THR A 5 2.88 32.50 -10.31
CA THR A 5 1.68 32.24 -11.08
C THR A 5 1.90 32.67 -12.52
N THR A 6 1.76 31.75 -13.48
CA THR A 6 1.68 32.07 -14.91
C THR A 6 0.65 33.18 -15.08
N THR A 7 1.12 34.38 -15.38
CA THR A 7 0.30 35.60 -15.36
C THR A 7 -0.48 35.78 -16.66
N PHE A 8 -0.09 35.09 -17.73
CA PHE A 8 -0.64 35.27 -19.07
C PHE A 8 -1.22 33.97 -19.63
N CYS A 9 -2.30 34.10 -20.39
CA CYS A 9 -2.98 33.01 -21.06
C CYS A 9 -2.09 32.41 -22.15
N PRO A 10 -1.82 31.09 -22.13
CA PRO A 10 -0.97 30.45 -23.13
C PRO A 10 -1.62 30.39 -24.53
N ARG A 11 -2.92 30.70 -24.66
CA ARG A 11 -3.63 30.71 -25.94
C ARG A 11 -3.62 32.06 -26.65
N CYS A 12 -3.76 33.17 -25.92
CA CYS A 12 -3.96 34.49 -26.51
C CYS A 12 -3.10 35.61 -25.90
N GLY A 13 -2.27 35.31 -24.90
CA GLY A 13 -1.36 36.28 -24.26
C GLY A 13 -2.03 37.26 -23.29
N THR A 14 -3.36 37.25 -23.15
CA THR A 14 -4.07 38.10 -22.17
C THR A 14 -3.74 37.70 -20.73
N GLU A 15 -3.59 38.68 -19.83
CA GLU A 15 -3.42 38.42 -18.39
C GLU A 15 -4.60 37.61 -17.83
N THR A 16 -4.30 36.62 -16.98
CA THR A 16 -5.33 35.78 -16.34
C THR A 16 -5.80 36.38 -15.03
N GLU A 17 -7.06 36.13 -14.68
CA GLU A 17 -7.70 36.57 -13.44
C GLU A 17 -8.25 35.39 -12.62
N GLU A 18 -8.48 35.61 -11.32
CA GLU A 18 -9.13 34.61 -10.47
C GLU A 18 -10.64 34.58 -10.71
N ALA A 19 -11.16 33.43 -11.12
CA ALA A 19 -12.58 33.20 -11.33
C ALA A 19 -13.06 31.94 -10.59
N LYS A 20 -14.30 31.97 -10.07
CA LYS A 20 -14.96 30.80 -9.48
C LYS A 20 -15.60 29.96 -10.58
N ILE A 21 -14.91 28.91 -11.00
CA ILE A 21 -15.36 27.98 -12.04
C ILE A 21 -15.67 26.65 -11.37
N ALA A 22 -16.78 25.99 -11.68
CA ALA A 22 -17.13 24.68 -11.09
C ALA A 22 -16.86 24.56 -9.56
N GLY A 23 -17.22 25.60 -8.81
CA GLY A 23 -17.08 25.63 -7.34
C GLY A 23 -15.69 25.89 -6.76
N ARG A 24 -14.61 26.05 -7.56
CA ARG A 24 -13.27 26.42 -7.04
C ARG A 24 -12.70 27.67 -7.73
N VAL A 25 -11.89 28.42 -6.98
CA VAL A 25 -11.13 29.55 -7.51
C VAL A 25 -10.01 29.01 -8.40
N ARG A 26 -9.94 29.51 -9.64
CA ARG A 26 -8.92 29.17 -10.64
C ARG A 26 -8.47 30.41 -11.38
N GLN A 27 -7.28 30.34 -11.96
CA GLN A 27 -6.83 31.32 -12.94
C GLN A 27 -7.54 31.05 -14.26
N ALA A 28 -8.18 32.07 -14.83
CA ALA A 28 -8.92 31.99 -16.08
C ALA A 28 -8.64 33.21 -16.94
N CYS A 29 -8.72 33.04 -18.27
CA CYS A 29 -8.55 34.13 -19.22
C CYS A 29 -9.91 34.77 -19.52
N PRO A 30 -10.08 36.08 -19.24
CA PRO A 30 -11.35 36.76 -19.50
C PRO A 30 -11.65 36.94 -21.00
N ALA A 31 -10.61 36.92 -21.85
CA ALA A 31 -10.77 37.18 -23.28
C ALA A 31 -11.22 35.95 -24.09
N CYS A 32 -10.70 34.76 -23.78
CA CYS A 32 -10.97 33.54 -24.57
C CYS A 32 -11.57 32.38 -23.76
N GLY A 33 -11.82 32.58 -22.46
CA GLY A 33 -12.41 31.56 -21.59
C GLY A 33 -11.48 30.39 -21.24
N PHE A 34 -10.18 30.47 -21.54
CA PHE A 34 -9.20 29.47 -21.11
C PHE A 34 -9.17 29.36 -19.58
N VAL A 35 -9.14 28.14 -19.05
CA VAL A 35 -9.05 27.89 -17.61
C VAL A 35 -7.75 27.13 -17.33
N LEU A 36 -6.91 27.68 -16.45
CA LEU A 36 -5.68 27.03 -16.03
C LEU A 36 -5.99 26.02 -14.91
N TYR A 37 -5.97 24.74 -15.26
CA TYR A 37 -6.02 23.65 -14.29
C TYR A 37 -4.62 23.35 -13.79
N ARG A 38 -4.40 23.51 -12.48
CA ARG A 38 -3.18 23.06 -11.82
C ARG A 38 -3.35 21.60 -11.43
N ASN A 39 -2.68 20.72 -12.16
CA ASN A 39 -2.70 19.29 -11.90
C ASN A 39 -1.44 18.89 -11.12
N PRO A 40 -1.53 17.88 -10.25
CA PRO A 40 -0.34 17.25 -9.68
C PRO A 40 0.55 16.71 -10.80
N VAL A 41 1.87 16.82 -10.64
CA VAL A 41 2.81 16.30 -11.64
C VAL A 41 3.01 14.80 -11.43
N PRO A 42 2.94 13.99 -12.49
CA PRO A 42 3.12 12.55 -12.38
C PRO A 42 4.61 12.17 -12.44
N GLY A 43 4.98 11.16 -11.66
CA GLY A 43 6.30 10.54 -11.67
C GLY A 43 6.20 9.02 -11.74
N ALA A 44 7.30 8.40 -12.15
CA ALA A 44 7.45 6.95 -12.24
C ALA A 44 8.69 6.53 -11.46
N GLY A 45 8.63 5.37 -10.80
CA GLY A 45 9.77 4.82 -10.07
C GLY A 45 9.79 3.30 -10.07
N VAL A 46 10.93 2.73 -9.71
CA VAL A 46 11.16 1.29 -9.82
C VAL A 46 11.74 0.69 -8.54
N LEU A 47 11.20 -0.45 -8.14
CA LEU A 47 11.81 -1.35 -7.18
C LEU A 47 12.58 -2.41 -7.94
N VAL A 48 13.88 -2.19 -8.16
CA VAL A 48 14.75 -3.17 -8.81
C VAL A 48 15.23 -4.19 -7.78
N GLU A 49 14.65 -5.38 -7.82
CA GLU A 49 15.04 -6.47 -6.94
C GLU A 49 16.23 -7.23 -7.52
N MET A 50 17.27 -7.40 -6.70
CA MET A 50 18.40 -8.27 -6.94
C MET A 50 18.40 -9.40 -5.92
N GLU A 51 19.26 -10.40 -6.13
CA GLU A 51 19.36 -11.59 -5.27
C GLU A 51 19.53 -11.23 -3.78
N THR A 52 20.37 -10.24 -3.49
CA THR A 52 20.71 -9.82 -2.13
C THR A 52 19.88 -8.68 -1.58
N GLY A 53 18.98 -8.06 -2.36
CA GLY A 53 18.26 -6.87 -1.88
C GLY A 53 17.62 -6.01 -2.95
N ILE A 54 17.49 -4.71 -2.65
CA ILE A 54 16.89 -3.70 -3.51
C ILE A 54 17.92 -2.64 -3.91
N VAL A 55 17.85 -2.18 -5.17
CA VAL A 55 18.67 -1.05 -5.62
C VAL A 55 18.11 0.27 -5.08
N LEU A 56 18.98 1.10 -4.50
CA LEU A 56 18.73 2.49 -4.16
C LEU A 56 19.79 3.39 -4.79
N VAL A 57 19.41 4.64 -5.04
CA VAL A 57 20.30 5.72 -5.51
C VAL A 57 20.43 6.80 -4.45
N GLN A 58 21.65 7.33 -4.29
CA GLN A 58 21.92 8.46 -3.40
C GLN A 58 21.76 9.76 -4.17
N ARG A 59 20.87 10.63 -3.70
CA ARG A 59 20.50 11.85 -4.43
C ARG A 59 21.63 12.89 -4.45
N GLY A 60 21.94 13.42 -5.64
CA GLY A 60 22.87 14.52 -5.85
C GLY A 60 22.25 15.91 -5.85
N GLN A 61 20.94 16.00 -6.10
CA GLN A 61 20.22 17.28 -6.20
C GLN A 61 19.24 17.53 -5.03
N PRO A 62 19.03 18.80 -4.65
CA PRO A 62 17.98 19.16 -3.71
C PRO A 62 16.58 18.79 -4.24
N PRO A 63 15.63 18.45 -3.36
CA PRO A 63 15.76 18.29 -1.90
C PRO A 63 16.46 16.98 -1.50
N PHE A 64 16.90 16.88 -0.25
CA PHE A 64 17.48 15.65 0.33
C PHE A 64 18.77 15.15 -0.34
N VAL A 65 19.71 16.06 -0.65
CA VAL A 65 21.05 15.68 -1.13
C VAL A 65 21.72 14.73 -0.13
N GLY A 66 22.33 13.66 -0.63
CA GLY A 66 22.99 12.63 0.16
C GLY A 66 22.06 11.56 0.77
N TRP A 67 20.75 11.71 0.63
CA TRP A 67 19.77 10.72 1.09
C TRP A 67 19.48 9.69 0.00
N TRP A 68 19.08 8.49 0.42
CA TRP A 68 18.81 7.37 -0.49
C TRP A 68 17.35 7.34 -0.94
N ALA A 69 17.11 6.98 -2.20
CA ALA A 69 15.79 6.85 -2.78
C ALA A 69 15.75 5.64 -3.72
N LEU A 70 14.54 5.09 -3.93
CA LEU A 70 14.29 4.28 -5.13
C LEU A 70 14.52 5.11 -6.40
N PRO A 71 15.05 4.50 -7.48
CA PRO A 71 15.18 5.17 -8.77
C PRO A 71 13.82 5.68 -9.26
N ALA A 72 13.74 6.97 -9.59
CA ALA A 72 12.48 7.61 -9.98
C ALA A 72 12.66 9.04 -10.53
N GLY A 73 11.79 9.41 -11.47
CA GLY A 73 11.70 10.78 -11.96
C GLY A 73 10.33 11.13 -12.55
N TYR A 74 10.29 12.24 -13.29
CA TYR A 74 9.05 12.75 -13.88
C TYR A 74 8.71 12.02 -15.17
N ILE A 75 7.41 11.90 -15.44
CA ILE A 75 6.95 11.37 -16.72
C ILE A 75 6.93 12.52 -17.72
N GLU A 76 7.62 12.33 -18.84
CA GLU A 76 7.63 13.27 -19.96
C GLU A 76 6.35 13.17 -20.81
N ALA A 77 6.04 14.22 -21.56
CA ALA A 77 4.76 14.34 -22.25
C ALA A 77 4.57 13.35 -23.42
N ASP A 78 5.67 12.79 -23.94
CA ASP A 78 5.72 11.91 -25.12
C ASP A 78 5.97 10.44 -24.79
N GLU A 79 5.96 10.06 -23.51
CA GLU A 79 6.20 8.69 -23.05
C GLU A 79 5.05 8.12 -22.18
N SER A 80 5.00 6.80 -22.06
CA SER A 80 4.16 6.10 -21.09
C SER A 80 4.83 6.07 -19.70
N VAL A 81 4.05 5.79 -18.66
CA VAL A 81 4.58 5.63 -17.30
C VAL A 81 5.61 4.48 -17.22
N GLU A 82 5.39 3.38 -17.96
CA GLU A 82 6.33 2.26 -18.03
C GLU A 82 7.63 2.66 -18.71
N GLN A 83 7.54 3.44 -19.81
CA GLN A 83 8.72 3.96 -20.50
C GLN A 83 9.52 4.89 -19.60
N ALA A 84 8.84 5.80 -18.89
CA ALA A 84 9.46 6.67 -17.90
C ALA A 84 10.16 5.86 -16.79
N ALA A 85 9.49 4.85 -16.23
CA ALA A 85 10.05 4.01 -15.17
C ALA A 85 11.36 3.31 -15.62
N VAL A 86 11.38 2.75 -16.83
CA VAL A 86 12.56 2.10 -17.41
C VAL A 86 13.66 3.11 -17.71
N ARG A 87 13.32 4.25 -18.33
CA ARG A 87 14.26 5.33 -18.66
C ARG A 87 14.94 5.88 -17.40
N GLU A 88 14.17 6.30 -16.41
CA GLU A 88 14.67 6.85 -15.14
C GLU A 88 15.56 5.84 -14.41
N CYS A 89 15.16 4.56 -14.38
CA CYS A 89 15.99 3.52 -13.80
C CYS A 89 17.33 3.39 -14.53
N GLN A 90 17.33 3.41 -15.87
CA GLN A 90 18.55 3.32 -16.66
C GLN A 90 19.45 4.55 -16.47
N GLU A 91 18.87 5.75 -16.43
CA GLU A 91 19.58 7.02 -16.26
C GLU A 91 20.27 7.10 -14.89
N GLU A 92 19.58 6.75 -13.80
CA GLU A 92 20.12 6.89 -12.44
C GLU A 92 20.99 5.71 -11.99
N THR A 93 20.79 4.51 -12.56
CA THR A 93 21.46 3.27 -12.09
C THR A 93 22.30 2.54 -13.14
N GLY A 94 22.18 2.89 -14.42
CA GLY A 94 22.82 2.18 -15.52
C GLY A 94 22.25 0.79 -15.81
N LEU A 95 21.20 0.36 -15.11
CA LEU A 95 20.58 -0.96 -15.27
C LEU A 95 19.50 -0.94 -16.35
N GLU A 96 19.44 -2.02 -17.12
CA GLU A 96 18.30 -2.34 -17.96
C GLU A 96 17.36 -3.28 -17.19
N VAL A 97 16.08 -2.95 -17.14
CA VAL A 97 15.11 -3.64 -16.27
C VAL A 97 13.88 -4.10 -17.04
N GLU A 98 13.34 -5.24 -16.63
CA GLU A 98 12.02 -5.71 -17.03
C GLU A 98 11.02 -5.40 -15.90
N LEU A 99 9.95 -4.66 -16.21
CA LEU A 99 8.87 -4.39 -15.27
C LEU A 99 8.00 -5.64 -15.12
N LEU A 100 7.80 -6.08 -13.87
CA LEU A 100 7.05 -7.29 -13.53
C LEU A 100 5.58 -6.97 -13.23
N GLU A 101 5.34 -5.96 -12.40
CA GLU A 101 4.00 -5.57 -11.98
C GLU A 101 3.96 -4.13 -11.46
N LEU A 102 2.77 -3.53 -11.51
CA LEU A 102 2.48 -2.30 -10.78
C LEU A 102 2.53 -2.58 -9.28
N PHE A 103 3.48 -1.97 -8.58
CA PHE A 103 3.60 -2.10 -7.13
C PHE A 103 2.57 -1.20 -6.44
N GLY A 104 2.44 0.06 -6.84
CA GLY A 104 1.41 0.94 -6.28
C GLY A 104 1.48 2.39 -6.73
N VAL A 105 0.45 3.16 -6.39
CA VAL A 105 0.30 4.58 -6.73
C VAL A 105 0.23 5.40 -5.44
N TYR A 106 1.06 6.43 -5.34
CA TYR A 106 1.22 7.21 -4.11
C TYR A 106 1.10 8.71 -4.42
N SER A 107 0.16 9.38 -3.76
CA SER A 107 0.03 10.84 -3.83
C SER A 107 0.98 11.52 -2.83
N PHE A 108 1.55 12.65 -3.25
CA PHE A 108 2.32 13.57 -2.41
C PHE A 108 1.85 15.01 -2.65
N PRO A 109 0.64 15.39 -2.21
CA PRO A 109 0.14 16.75 -2.36
C PRO A 109 1.01 17.79 -1.64
N GLU A 110 1.75 17.37 -0.61
CA GLU A 110 2.74 18.13 0.13
C GLU A 110 4.13 18.21 -0.54
N GLY A 111 4.24 17.78 -1.81
CA GLY A 111 5.50 17.57 -2.50
C GLY A 111 6.52 18.70 -2.32
N PRO A 112 7.80 18.36 -2.08
CA PRO A 112 8.80 19.33 -1.64
C PRO A 112 9.11 20.43 -2.66
N VAL A 113 8.79 20.18 -3.94
CA VAL A 113 8.85 21.17 -5.03
C VAL A 113 7.43 21.56 -5.46
N GLN A 114 6.60 20.55 -5.76
CA GLN A 114 5.20 20.74 -6.16
C GLN A 114 4.36 19.49 -5.84
N PRO A 115 3.03 19.62 -5.73
CA PRO A 115 2.13 18.49 -5.57
C PRO A 115 2.30 17.48 -6.71
N GLY A 116 2.28 16.19 -6.39
CA GLY A 116 2.40 15.16 -7.42
C GLY A 116 1.82 13.81 -7.00
N LEU A 117 1.92 12.86 -7.92
CA LEU A 117 1.73 11.45 -7.67
C LEU A 117 2.90 10.67 -8.27
N ILE A 118 3.25 9.54 -7.68
CA ILE A 118 4.29 8.65 -8.19
C ILE A 118 3.77 7.23 -8.28
N ILE A 119 4.09 6.58 -9.40
CA ILE A 119 3.68 5.21 -9.71
C ILE A 119 4.93 4.33 -9.65
N PHE A 120 4.90 3.33 -8.79
CA PHE A 120 6.03 2.42 -8.60
C PHE A 120 5.75 1.07 -9.23
N TYR A 121 6.74 0.54 -9.95
CA TYR A 121 6.72 -0.82 -10.51
C TYR A 121 7.76 -1.69 -9.81
N ARG A 122 7.46 -2.98 -9.63
CA ARG A 122 8.48 -3.97 -9.28
C ARG A 122 9.16 -4.42 -10.56
N ALA A 123 10.48 -4.55 -10.54
CA ALA A 123 11.26 -4.93 -11.69
C ALA A 123 12.43 -5.83 -11.32
N ARG A 124 12.98 -6.51 -12.33
CA ARG A 124 14.22 -7.27 -12.22
C ARG A 124 15.24 -6.77 -13.24
N PRO A 125 16.54 -6.81 -12.95
CA PRO A 125 17.56 -6.50 -13.93
C PRO A 125 17.57 -7.55 -15.04
N VAL A 126 17.70 -7.11 -16.28
CA VAL A 126 17.89 -7.96 -17.48
C VAL A 126 19.17 -7.64 -18.24
N GLY A 127 19.84 -6.53 -17.88
CA GLY A 127 21.09 -6.08 -18.48
C GLY A 127 21.66 -4.86 -17.77
N GLY A 128 22.76 -4.32 -18.31
CA GLY A 128 23.47 -3.18 -17.74
C GLY A 128 24.38 -3.52 -16.55
N GLU A 129 25.06 -2.50 -16.05
CA GLU A 129 25.93 -2.58 -14.86
C GLU A 129 25.50 -1.51 -13.87
N LEU A 130 25.35 -1.90 -12.59
CA LEU A 130 24.94 -0.97 -11.54
C LEU A 130 26.02 0.09 -11.33
N ARG A 131 25.69 1.33 -11.69
CA ARG A 131 26.53 2.51 -11.50
C ARG A 131 25.64 3.73 -11.32
N ALA A 132 26.05 4.65 -10.46
CA ALA A 132 25.35 5.93 -10.36
C ALA A 132 25.45 6.68 -11.70
N GLY A 133 24.32 7.25 -12.12
CA GLY A 133 24.24 8.09 -13.30
C GLY A 133 23.42 9.35 -13.04
N ASP A 134 23.50 10.29 -13.99
CA ASP A 134 22.81 11.58 -13.98
C ASP A 134 22.92 12.31 -12.62
N ASP A 135 21.79 12.50 -11.94
CA ASP A 135 21.71 13.20 -10.65
C ASP A 135 21.99 12.29 -9.43
N ALA A 136 22.35 11.03 -9.61
CA ALA A 136 22.75 10.12 -8.54
C ALA A 136 24.24 10.24 -8.21
N GLN A 137 24.58 10.41 -6.92
CA GLN A 137 25.95 10.39 -6.42
C GLN A 137 26.49 8.97 -6.24
N ASP A 138 25.60 8.02 -5.96
CA ASP A 138 25.93 6.63 -5.67
C ASP A 138 24.72 5.73 -5.99
N ALA A 139 24.96 4.46 -6.28
CA ALA A 139 23.91 3.47 -6.53
C ALA A 139 24.34 2.11 -5.97
N ARG A 140 23.54 1.54 -5.06
CA ARG A 140 23.90 0.34 -4.30
C ARG A 140 22.71 -0.56 -4.05
N VAL A 141 23.01 -1.84 -3.82
CA VAL A 141 22.04 -2.83 -3.37
C VAL A 141 22.02 -2.86 -1.84
N PHE A 142 20.84 -2.75 -1.25
CA PHE A 142 20.64 -2.85 0.19
C PHE A 142 19.78 -4.08 0.52
N PRO A 143 20.22 -4.94 1.47
CA PRO A 143 19.40 -6.05 1.90
C PRO A 143 18.19 -5.54 2.71
N PRO A 144 17.10 -6.31 2.79
CA PRO A 144 15.86 -5.89 3.44
C PRO A 144 16.03 -5.52 4.92
N ASP A 145 16.99 -6.13 5.60
CA ASP A 145 17.27 -5.93 7.02
C ASP A 145 18.33 -4.85 7.31
N ASP A 146 18.91 -4.23 6.27
CA ASP A 146 19.94 -3.18 6.39
C ASP A 146 19.66 -2.02 5.42
N LEU A 147 18.41 -1.56 5.42
CA LEU A 147 18.04 -0.35 4.67
C LEU A 147 18.62 0.90 5.37
N PRO A 148 19.05 1.93 4.60
CA PRO A 148 19.63 3.13 5.17
C PRO A 148 18.59 3.91 5.99
N GLU A 149 18.99 4.52 7.11
CA GLU A 149 18.09 5.35 7.93
C GLU A 149 17.62 6.62 7.18
N GLN A 150 18.49 7.17 6.33
CA GLN A 150 18.28 8.43 5.59
C GLN A 150 17.62 8.17 4.24
N LEU A 151 16.34 7.80 4.26
CA LEU A 151 15.52 7.60 3.07
C LEU A 151 14.75 8.87 2.68
N ALA A 152 14.99 9.33 1.45
CA ALA A 152 14.36 10.51 0.89
C ALA A 152 12.86 10.26 0.65
N PHE A 153 12.07 11.32 0.84
CA PHE A 153 10.63 11.36 0.61
C PHE A 153 9.79 10.38 1.45
N ARG A 154 8.52 10.71 1.67
CA ARG A 154 7.59 9.84 2.40
C ARG A 154 7.21 8.61 1.57
N THR A 155 6.96 8.80 0.27
CA THR A 155 6.45 7.77 -0.63
C THR A 155 7.43 6.61 -0.80
N HIS A 156 8.73 6.89 -0.95
CA HIS A 156 9.76 5.84 -1.07
C HIS A 156 9.87 5.04 0.23
N ARG A 157 9.82 5.69 1.40
CA ARG A 157 9.75 5.00 2.70
C ARG A 157 8.53 4.08 2.83
N GLN A 158 7.36 4.52 2.37
CA GLN A 158 6.15 3.70 2.39
C GLN A 158 6.26 2.47 1.48
N VAL A 159 6.87 2.65 0.30
CA VAL A 159 7.10 1.60 -0.69
C VAL A 159 8.10 0.58 -0.15
N LEU A 160 9.24 1.03 0.35
CA LEU A 160 10.27 0.16 0.94
C LEU A 160 9.74 -0.61 2.15
N ALA A 161 8.99 0.05 3.04
CA ALA A 161 8.35 -0.65 4.15
C ALA A 161 7.36 -1.73 3.68
N ARG A 162 6.63 -1.50 2.58
CA ARG A 162 5.76 -2.54 1.98
C ARG A 162 6.58 -3.67 1.37
N TRP A 163 7.67 -3.34 0.68
CA TRP A 163 8.57 -4.31 0.06
C TRP A 163 9.27 -5.23 1.10
N THR A 164 9.81 -4.67 2.18
CA THR A 164 10.40 -5.45 3.28
C THR A 164 9.36 -6.40 3.90
N ARG A 165 8.11 -5.92 4.07
CA ARG A 165 7.00 -6.75 4.60
C ARG A 165 6.62 -7.91 3.68
N SER A 166 6.69 -7.76 2.37
CA SER A 166 6.41 -8.86 1.43
C SER A 166 7.49 -9.95 1.40
N ARG A 167 8.63 -9.74 2.07
CA ARG A 167 9.75 -10.68 2.13
C ARG A 167 9.94 -11.33 3.51
N SER A 168 9.17 -10.91 4.53
CA SER A 168 9.16 -11.61 5.81
C SER A 168 8.55 -13.01 5.61
N PRO A 169 9.23 -14.09 6.04
CA PRO A 169 8.70 -15.44 5.89
C PRO A 169 7.35 -15.53 6.60
N GLU A 170 6.38 -16.10 5.88
CA GLU A 170 5.08 -16.49 6.43
C GLU A 170 5.33 -17.27 7.74
N SER A 171 4.78 -16.77 8.84
CA SER A 171 5.01 -17.33 10.18
C SER A 171 4.46 -18.76 10.24
N HIS A 172 5.35 -19.76 10.14
CA HIS A 172 5.04 -21.15 10.49
C HIS A 172 5.10 -21.30 12.01
N THR A 173 3.95 -21.26 12.66
CA THR A 173 3.82 -21.70 14.06
C THR A 173 3.38 -23.16 14.08
N GLY A 174 4.15 -24.01 14.77
CA GLY A 174 4.04 -25.47 14.66
C GLY A 174 2.70 -26.09 15.04
N ALA A 175 2.34 -27.09 14.22
CA ALA A 175 1.25 -28.07 14.27
C ALA A 175 -0.13 -27.63 13.72
N PRO A 176 -0.82 -28.47 12.93
CA PRO A 176 -0.42 -29.06 11.62
C PRO A 176 0.09 -27.98 10.64
N ASP A 177 0.38 -28.26 9.36
CA ASP A 177 0.88 -27.28 8.37
C ASP A 177 -0.14 -26.15 8.08
N ILE A 178 -0.37 -25.28 9.07
CA ILE A 178 -1.23 -24.10 8.98
C ILE A 178 -0.35 -22.97 8.45
N LEU A 179 -0.49 -22.70 7.17
CA LEU A 179 0.16 -21.58 6.53
C LEU A 179 -0.75 -20.35 6.60
N ILE A 180 -0.31 -19.30 7.31
CA ILE A 180 -1.00 -18.01 7.28
C ILE A 180 -0.35 -17.12 6.23
N ARG A 181 -1.15 -16.66 5.26
CA ARG A 181 -0.68 -15.83 4.15
C ARG A 181 -1.70 -14.79 3.73
N GLU A 182 -1.27 -13.84 2.90
CA GLU A 182 -2.21 -12.93 2.24
C GLU A 182 -3.15 -13.69 1.30
N ALA A 183 -4.40 -13.23 1.25
CA ALA A 183 -5.39 -13.74 0.33
C ALA A 183 -5.03 -13.38 -1.11
N ARG A 184 -5.10 -14.37 -1.99
CA ARG A 184 -4.92 -14.25 -3.44
C ARG A 184 -6.28 -14.15 -4.11
N ALA A 185 -6.33 -13.66 -5.34
CA ALA A 185 -7.57 -13.62 -6.12
C ALA A 185 -8.26 -15.00 -6.23
N ALA A 186 -7.47 -16.08 -6.27
CA ALA A 186 -7.97 -17.46 -6.31
C ALA A 186 -8.69 -17.89 -5.02
N ASP A 187 -8.46 -17.24 -3.88
CA ASP A 187 -9.11 -17.57 -2.61
C ASP A 187 -10.54 -17.01 -2.51
N GLU A 188 -10.95 -16.14 -3.44
CA GLU A 188 -12.25 -15.44 -3.41
C GLU A 188 -13.42 -16.39 -3.19
N ALA A 189 -13.54 -17.43 -4.01
CA ALA A 189 -14.64 -18.37 -3.94
C ALA A 189 -14.72 -19.01 -2.54
N ARG A 190 -13.55 -19.34 -1.98
CA ARG A 190 -13.48 -19.99 -0.67
C ARG A 190 -13.77 -19.02 0.48
N ILE A 191 -13.30 -17.78 0.39
CA ILE A 191 -13.63 -16.73 1.37
C ILE A 191 -15.14 -16.47 1.38
N LEU A 192 -15.77 -16.39 0.21
CA LEU A 192 -17.23 -16.20 0.09
C LEU A 192 -18.05 -17.38 0.60
N GLU A 193 -17.51 -18.60 0.57
CA GLU A 193 -18.11 -19.78 1.22
C GLU A 193 -18.03 -19.71 2.75
N LEU A 194 -16.93 -19.16 3.29
CA LEU A 194 -16.71 -19.04 4.72
C LEU A 194 -17.42 -17.83 5.33
N LEU A 195 -17.61 -16.76 4.57
CA LEU A 195 -18.19 -15.50 5.03
C LEU A 195 -19.56 -15.66 5.74
N PRO A 196 -20.50 -16.49 5.26
CA PRO A 196 -21.79 -16.72 5.93
C PRO A 196 -21.71 -17.51 7.24
N LEU A 197 -20.55 -18.08 7.58
CA LEU A 197 -20.34 -18.72 8.89
C LEU A 197 -20.28 -17.69 10.02
N ILE A 198 -20.02 -16.42 9.69
CA ILE A 198 -20.12 -15.32 10.65
C ILE A 198 -21.60 -15.02 10.86
N PRO A 199 -22.13 -15.05 12.10
CA PRO A 199 -23.58 -14.96 12.35
C PRO A 199 -24.27 -13.76 11.67
N GLN A 200 -23.62 -12.61 11.63
CA GLN A 200 -24.12 -11.39 10.98
C GLN A 200 -24.29 -11.52 9.45
N ASN A 201 -23.52 -12.41 8.83
CA ASN A 201 -23.45 -12.64 7.39
C ASN A 201 -24.26 -13.86 6.94
N ALA A 202 -24.86 -14.62 7.88
CA ALA A 202 -25.61 -15.84 7.57
C ALA A 202 -26.78 -15.61 6.61
N GLY A 203 -27.36 -14.40 6.62
CA GLY A 203 -28.47 -13.99 5.75
C GLY A 203 -28.06 -13.28 4.45
N LEU A 204 -26.79 -13.29 4.05
CA LEU A 204 -26.33 -12.59 2.85
C LEU A 204 -27.03 -13.10 1.58
N SER A 205 -27.73 -12.20 0.90
CA SER A 205 -28.34 -12.47 -0.41
C SER A 205 -27.27 -12.61 -1.50
N ASP A 206 -27.61 -13.27 -2.62
CA ASP A 206 -26.66 -13.42 -3.74
C ASP A 206 -26.13 -12.09 -4.30
N PRO A 207 -26.93 -11.01 -4.42
CA PRO A 207 -26.40 -9.69 -4.73
C PRO A 207 -25.38 -9.18 -3.71
N ALA A 208 -25.61 -9.41 -2.42
CA ALA A 208 -24.68 -8.99 -1.36
C ALA A 208 -23.37 -9.79 -1.40
N LYS A 209 -23.44 -11.09 -1.70
CA LYS A 209 -22.25 -11.93 -1.95
C LYS A 209 -21.45 -11.45 -3.16
N ARG A 210 -22.11 -11.11 -4.27
CA ARG A 210 -21.45 -10.51 -5.45
C ARG A 210 -20.78 -9.18 -5.12
N ALA A 211 -21.42 -8.34 -4.28
CA ALA A 211 -20.82 -7.09 -3.83
C ALA A 211 -19.61 -7.33 -2.90
N ALA A 212 -19.66 -8.36 -2.03
CA ALA A 212 -18.51 -8.76 -1.22
C ALA A 212 -17.33 -9.25 -2.08
N ALA A 213 -17.62 -10.07 -3.11
CA ALA A 213 -16.64 -10.50 -4.11
C ALA A 213 -15.95 -9.33 -4.80
N GLN A 214 -16.75 -8.33 -5.21
CA GLN A 214 -16.24 -7.13 -5.83
C GLN A 214 -15.32 -6.34 -4.87
N ARG A 215 -15.74 -6.14 -3.61
CA ARG A 215 -14.90 -5.47 -2.59
C ARG A 215 -13.60 -6.20 -2.33
N PHE A 216 -13.62 -7.53 -2.30
CA PHE A 216 -12.42 -8.36 -2.15
C PHE A 216 -11.43 -8.12 -3.31
N ARG A 217 -11.92 -8.02 -4.55
CA ARG A 217 -11.07 -7.77 -5.73
C ARG A 217 -10.58 -6.33 -5.86
N GLU A 218 -11.36 -5.35 -5.39
CA GLU A 218 -11.11 -3.93 -5.66
C GLU A 218 -10.39 -3.17 -4.53
N SER A 219 -10.33 -3.73 -3.31
CA SER A 219 -9.91 -2.92 -2.16
C SER A 219 -8.41 -2.98 -1.89
N LEU A 220 -7.74 -1.84 -2.07
CA LEU A 220 -6.41 -1.55 -1.51
C LEU A 220 -6.44 -1.24 0.00
N ALA A 221 -7.62 -1.26 0.63
CA ALA A 221 -7.85 -0.84 2.02
C ALA A 221 -8.29 -1.98 2.96
N LEU A 222 -8.60 -3.16 2.42
CA LEU A 222 -8.88 -4.37 3.19
C LEU A 222 -7.68 -5.30 3.10
N ASP A 223 -7.08 -5.60 4.24
CA ASP A 223 -6.07 -6.64 4.35
C ASP A 223 -6.78 -7.94 4.69
N VAL A 224 -6.74 -8.93 3.80
CA VAL A 224 -7.34 -10.25 4.05
C VAL A 224 -6.24 -11.28 4.18
N LEU A 225 -6.22 -11.96 5.33
CA LEU A 225 -5.36 -13.10 5.62
C LEU A 225 -6.16 -14.39 5.45
N VAL A 226 -5.53 -15.42 4.92
CA VAL A 226 -6.09 -16.77 4.85
C VAL A 226 -5.22 -17.75 5.61
N ALA A 227 -5.88 -18.69 6.27
CA ALA A 227 -5.24 -19.87 6.82
C ALA A 227 -5.40 -21.02 5.83
N GLU A 228 -4.28 -21.53 5.34
CA GLU A 228 -4.21 -22.64 4.39
C GLU A 228 -3.75 -23.90 5.12
N VAL A 229 -4.43 -25.01 4.86
CA VAL A 229 -4.06 -26.36 5.30
C VAL A 229 -4.20 -27.28 4.10
N ASP A 230 -3.16 -28.07 3.80
CA ASP A 230 -3.10 -28.98 2.64
C ASP A 230 -3.47 -28.30 1.30
N GLY A 231 -2.99 -27.06 1.08
CA GLY A 231 -3.25 -26.32 -0.15
C GLY A 231 -4.65 -25.69 -0.24
N ARG A 232 -5.46 -25.78 0.82
CA ARG A 232 -6.83 -25.26 0.86
C ARG A 232 -7.00 -24.19 1.93
N ALA A 233 -7.61 -23.06 1.56
CA ALA A 233 -8.03 -22.07 2.54
C ALA A 233 -9.16 -22.62 3.43
N VAL A 234 -8.87 -22.74 4.73
CA VAL A 234 -9.76 -23.26 5.77
C VAL A 234 -10.21 -22.19 6.76
N GLY A 235 -9.62 -21.01 6.71
CA GLY A 235 -10.06 -19.84 7.48
C GLY A 235 -9.62 -18.55 6.83
N PHE A 236 -10.25 -17.44 7.21
CA PHE A 236 -9.82 -16.11 6.81
C PHE A 236 -10.06 -15.08 7.92
N LEU A 237 -9.34 -13.95 7.82
CA LEU A 237 -9.51 -12.79 8.68
C LEU A 237 -9.33 -11.53 7.82
N ALA A 238 -10.28 -10.61 7.90
CA ALA A 238 -10.27 -9.33 7.21
C ALA A 238 -10.00 -8.17 8.18
N LEU A 239 -9.10 -7.27 7.80
CA LEU A 239 -8.68 -6.10 8.56
C LEU A 239 -8.92 -4.80 7.78
N SER A 240 -9.46 -3.81 8.48
CA SER A 240 -9.46 -2.41 8.05
C SER A 240 -8.51 -1.58 8.92
N PHE A 241 -7.84 -0.62 8.29
CA PHE A 241 -6.95 0.31 8.98
C PHE A 241 -7.60 1.69 9.06
N VAL A 242 -7.77 2.19 10.28
CA VAL A 242 -8.49 3.42 10.58
C VAL A 242 -7.50 4.46 11.13
N PRO A 243 -7.15 5.49 10.33
CA PRO A 243 -6.34 6.61 10.80
C PRO A 243 -7.11 7.44 11.83
N VAL A 244 -6.42 7.83 12.90
CA VAL A 244 -6.92 8.76 13.93
C VAL A 244 -5.86 9.83 14.17
N LEU A 245 -6.22 10.96 14.80
CA LEU A 245 -5.27 12.04 15.07
C LEU A 245 -4.05 11.58 15.89
N SER A 246 -4.22 10.56 16.74
CA SER A 246 -3.18 10.00 17.60
C SER A 246 -2.42 8.82 16.98
N GLY A 247 -2.65 8.46 15.71
CA GLY A 247 -1.95 7.37 15.03
C GLY A 247 -2.88 6.49 14.19
N LEU A 248 -2.63 5.18 14.22
CA LEU A 248 -3.38 4.19 13.44
C LEU A 248 -4.02 3.16 14.38
N ARG A 249 -5.22 2.69 14.03
CA ARG A 249 -5.88 1.53 14.65
C ARG A 249 -6.22 0.51 13.57
N ALA A 250 -6.17 -0.77 13.91
CA ALA A 250 -6.66 -1.85 13.06
C ALA A 250 -8.00 -2.36 13.61
N LEU A 251 -8.92 -2.72 12.73
CA LEU A 251 -10.22 -3.31 13.06
C LEU A 251 -10.33 -4.66 12.39
N ILE A 252 -10.66 -5.71 13.14
CA ILE A 252 -11.07 -7.00 12.60
C ILE A 252 -12.53 -6.85 12.14
N ASP A 253 -12.73 -6.86 10.83
CA ASP A 253 -14.06 -6.71 10.22
C ASP A 253 -14.82 -8.03 10.21
N ASP A 254 -14.15 -9.09 9.76
CA ASP A 254 -14.71 -10.42 9.57
C ASP A 254 -13.63 -11.47 9.88
N MET A 255 -14.01 -12.54 10.56
CA MET A 255 -13.14 -13.69 10.80
C MET A 255 -13.97 -14.97 10.84
N ALA A 256 -13.54 -15.99 10.10
CA ALA A 256 -14.18 -17.29 10.11
C ALA A 256 -13.18 -18.42 9.91
N VAL A 257 -13.44 -19.56 10.55
CA VAL A 257 -12.71 -20.82 10.35
C VAL A 257 -13.74 -21.90 10.04
N ASP A 258 -13.47 -22.73 9.04
CA ASP A 258 -14.30 -23.88 8.67
C ASP A 258 -14.60 -24.71 9.93
N PRO A 259 -15.87 -25.03 10.23
CA PRO A 259 -16.25 -25.80 11.42
C PRO A 259 -15.48 -27.12 11.60
N LYS A 260 -15.06 -27.76 10.50
CA LYS A 260 -14.27 -29.02 10.53
C LYS A 260 -12.83 -28.81 10.99
N CYS A 261 -12.32 -27.59 10.90
CA CYS A 261 -10.95 -27.20 11.22
C CYS A 261 -10.86 -26.34 12.50
N GLN A 262 -12.00 -26.07 13.17
CA GLN A 262 -12.04 -25.33 14.42
C GLN A 262 -11.38 -26.10 15.57
N ARG A 263 -10.96 -25.36 16.61
CA ARG A 263 -10.25 -25.88 17.80
C ARG A 263 -8.91 -26.57 17.50
N GLN A 264 -8.31 -26.25 16.35
CA GLN A 264 -6.98 -26.73 15.94
C GLN A 264 -5.94 -25.60 15.90
N GLY A 265 -6.16 -24.50 16.62
CA GLY A 265 -5.24 -23.36 16.66
C GLY A 265 -5.33 -22.37 15.50
N ILE A 266 -6.04 -22.70 14.40
CA ILE A 266 -6.16 -21.84 13.21
C ILE A 266 -6.65 -20.43 13.52
N GLY A 267 -7.67 -20.29 14.38
CA GLY A 267 -8.19 -18.99 14.77
C GLY A 267 -7.14 -18.15 15.52
N ALA A 268 -6.38 -18.78 16.41
CA ALA A 268 -5.29 -18.12 17.13
C ALA A 268 -4.17 -17.71 16.17
N ALA A 269 -3.80 -18.56 15.22
CA ALA A 269 -2.78 -18.26 14.21
C ALA A 269 -3.18 -17.09 13.30
N LEU A 270 -4.45 -17.03 12.85
CA LEU A 270 -4.98 -15.88 12.11
C LEU A 270 -4.93 -14.59 12.93
N LEU A 271 -5.28 -14.67 14.22
CA LEU A 271 -5.29 -13.51 15.11
C LEU A 271 -3.85 -13.04 15.43
N GLU A 272 -2.92 -13.95 15.65
CA GLU A 272 -1.50 -13.64 15.82
C GLU A 272 -0.94 -12.94 14.58
N ALA A 273 -1.23 -13.46 13.39
CA ALA A 273 -0.85 -12.82 12.14
C ALA A 273 -1.52 -11.45 11.96
N ALA A 274 -2.75 -11.26 12.43
CA ALA A 274 -3.43 -9.98 12.43
C ALA A 274 -2.78 -8.96 13.38
N ILE A 275 -2.34 -9.40 14.57
CA ILE A 275 -1.58 -8.57 15.52
C ILE A 275 -0.25 -8.15 14.89
N GLN A 276 0.49 -9.10 14.31
CA GLN A 276 1.74 -8.82 13.60
C GLN A 276 1.51 -7.85 12.44
N ARG A 277 0.45 -8.04 11.64
CA ARG A 277 0.08 -7.15 10.54
C ARG A 277 -0.26 -5.73 11.03
N ALA A 278 -0.96 -5.63 12.14
CA ALA A 278 -1.31 -4.36 12.75
C ALA A 278 -0.06 -3.64 13.32
N ASP A 279 0.83 -4.37 14.01
CA ASP A 279 2.12 -3.85 14.48
C ASP A 279 3.01 -3.35 13.33
N GLN A 280 3.10 -4.13 12.24
CA GLN A 280 3.83 -3.80 11.02
C GLN A 280 3.35 -2.51 10.34
N ARG A 281 2.09 -2.09 10.58
CA ARG A 281 1.55 -0.80 10.12
C ARG A 281 1.58 0.29 11.19
N SER A 282 2.25 0.03 12.32
CA SER A 282 2.32 0.93 13.48
C SER A 282 0.94 1.28 14.04
N ALA A 283 0.00 0.33 13.97
CA ALA A 283 -1.26 0.46 14.68
C ALA A 283 -1.01 0.32 16.19
N THR A 284 -1.61 1.23 16.96
CA THR A 284 -1.49 1.23 18.42
C THR A 284 -2.40 0.18 19.06
N HIS A 285 -3.53 -0.11 18.41
CA HIS A 285 -4.56 -1.01 18.88
C HIS A 285 -5.10 -1.86 17.74
N LEU A 286 -5.41 -3.12 18.06
CA LEU A 286 -6.29 -3.98 17.28
C LEU A 286 -7.66 -3.99 17.94
N LEU A 287 -8.72 -3.73 17.18
CA LEU A 287 -10.09 -3.65 17.66
C LEU A 287 -10.91 -4.79 17.06
N VAL A 288 -11.89 -5.28 17.81
CA VAL A 288 -12.91 -6.18 17.29
C VAL A 288 -14.26 -5.84 17.91
N ASP A 289 -15.32 -5.84 17.09
CA ASP A 289 -16.67 -5.67 17.60
C ASP A 289 -17.21 -7.01 18.08
N THR A 290 -17.08 -7.30 19.37
CA THR A 290 -17.54 -8.56 19.96
C THR A 290 -19.04 -8.63 20.18
N SER A 291 -19.74 -7.49 20.06
CA SER A 291 -21.22 -7.48 20.10
C SER A 291 -21.83 -8.18 18.89
N ARG A 292 -21.04 -8.36 17.83
CA ARG A 292 -21.42 -9.04 16.59
C ARG A 292 -21.15 -10.55 16.61
N GLY A 293 -20.43 -11.04 17.62
CA GLY A 293 -20.06 -12.44 17.78
C GLY A 293 -20.98 -13.20 18.74
N ASP A 294 -20.91 -14.53 18.70
CA ASP A 294 -21.56 -15.40 19.68
C ASP A 294 -20.77 -15.46 21.00
N ALA A 295 -21.21 -16.30 21.95
CA ALA A 295 -20.51 -16.48 23.22
C ALA A 295 -19.09 -17.06 23.03
N ALA A 296 -18.93 -18.00 22.11
CA ALA A 296 -17.65 -18.65 21.84
C ALA A 296 -16.63 -17.67 21.24
N ALA A 297 -17.05 -16.79 20.33
CA ALA A 297 -16.21 -15.74 19.77
C ALA A 297 -15.75 -14.75 20.85
N ARG A 298 -16.64 -14.35 21.77
CA ARG A 298 -16.30 -13.47 22.90
C ARG A 298 -15.26 -14.09 23.83
N GLU A 299 -15.47 -15.36 24.21
CA GLU A 299 -14.51 -16.11 25.03
C GLU A 299 -13.15 -16.27 24.34
N PHE A 300 -13.15 -16.53 23.03
CA PHE A 300 -11.94 -16.65 22.23
C PHE A 300 -11.13 -15.35 22.22
N TYR A 301 -11.73 -14.19 21.90
CA TYR A 301 -11.00 -12.92 21.89
C TYR A 301 -10.50 -12.52 23.29
N GLN A 302 -11.30 -12.76 24.35
CA GLN A 302 -10.88 -12.51 25.73
C GLN A 302 -9.67 -13.39 26.12
N ALA A 303 -9.68 -14.68 25.75
CA ALA A 303 -8.55 -15.57 25.97
C ALA A 303 -7.27 -15.11 25.23
N CYS A 304 -7.44 -14.37 24.13
CA CYS A 304 -6.34 -13.77 23.36
C CYS A 304 -5.95 -12.35 23.85
N GLY A 305 -6.47 -11.91 25.00
CA GLY A 305 -6.07 -10.66 25.66
C GLY A 305 -6.87 -9.41 25.29
N PHE A 306 -7.95 -9.54 24.52
CA PHE A 306 -8.85 -8.41 24.25
C PHE A 306 -9.65 -8.04 25.50
N GLU A 307 -9.83 -6.74 25.72
CA GLU A 307 -10.67 -6.24 26.82
C GLU A 307 -12.16 -6.57 26.61
N ALA A 308 -12.93 -6.64 27.69
CA ALA A 308 -14.38 -6.85 27.58
C ALA A 308 -15.10 -5.57 27.12
N GLY A 309 -16.04 -5.71 26.19
CA GLY A 309 -16.83 -4.58 25.69
C GLY A 309 -17.41 -4.84 24.30
N GLY A 310 -18.32 -3.97 23.85
CA GLY A 310 -18.89 -4.04 22.51
C GLY A 310 -17.81 -3.95 21.43
N ILE A 311 -17.00 -2.89 21.45
CA ILE A 311 -15.75 -2.80 20.69
C ILE A 311 -14.61 -3.09 21.67
N ALA A 312 -14.03 -4.28 21.57
CA ALA A 312 -12.96 -4.76 22.41
C ALA A 312 -11.60 -4.35 21.84
N PRO A 313 -10.78 -3.55 22.55
CA PRO A 313 -9.42 -3.27 22.18
C PRO A 313 -8.43 -4.34 22.66
N LEU A 314 -7.38 -4.55 21.88
CA LEU A 314 -6.11 -5.15 22.26
C LEU A 314 -5.00 -4.14 21.96
N ARG A 315 -4.20 -3.82 22.98
CA ARG A 315 -3.06 -2.92 22.84
C ARG A 315 -1.88 -3.65 22.21
N ILE A 316 -1.33 -3.09 21.13
CA ILE A 316 -0.15 -3.65 20.45
C ILE A 316 1.14 -3.00 20.95
N ARG A 317 1.11 -1.68 21.21
CA ARG A 317 2.20 -0.85 21.74
C ARG A 317 1.69 0.11 22.80
#